data_AF-A0A382Z9U0-F1
#
_entry.id   AF-A0A382Z9U0-F1
#
_cell.length_a   1.000
_cell.length_b   1.000
_cell.length_c   1.000
_cell.angle_alpha   90.00
_cell.angle_beta   90.00
_cell.angle_gamma   90.00
#
_symmetry.space_group_name_H-M   'P 1'
#
loop_
_entity.id
_entity.type
_entity.pdbx_description
1 polymer ?
#
loop_
_entity_poly.entity_id
_entity_poly.type
_entity_poly.pdbx_seq_one_letter_code
_entity_poly.pdbx_strand_id
1 'polypeptide(L)'
;MSEEPEIVLGFYVPPHPHPLLAPEQNEGWGRLREAFDTCRQRIEESAADLMLIYSTVWPSIVGHQIQAHPNPVFTHVDDDFHFLGSMPYEFSMDSEYAEKFKDACEARGLHART
;
A
#
# COMPACT_ATOMS: atom_id res chain seq x y z
N MET A 1 28.43 -10.71 7.43
CA MET A 1 28.41 -9.70 6.36
C MET A 1 27.04 -9.05 6.46
N SER A 2 26.96 -7.76 6.73
CA SER A 2 25.66 -7.07 6.71
C SER A 2 25.20 -7.08 5.25
N GLU A 3 24.19 -7.90 4.93
CA GLU A 3 23.56 -7.86 3.62
C GLU A 3 22.97 -6.47 3.41
N GLU A 4 23.36 -5.81 2.32
CA GLU A 4 22.72 -4.57 1.92
C GLU A 4 21.24 -4.86 1.61
N PRO A 5 20.31 -3.96 1.97
CA PRO A 5 18.89 -4.18 1.71
C PRO A 5 18.65 -4.29 0.20
N GLU A 6 18.05 -5.40 -0.23
CA GLU A 6 17.75 -5.70 -1.63
C GLU A 6 16.31 -5.31 -1.98
N ILE A 7 16.12 -4.66 -3.13
CA ILE A 7 14.79 -4.43 -3.70
C ILE A 7 14.50 -5.58 -4.67
N VAL A 8 13.69 -6.54 -4.21
CA VAL A 8 13.43 -7.78 -4.96
C VAL A 8 12.30 -7.67 -6.00
N LEU A 9 11.35 -6.73 -5.81
CA LEU A 9 10.20 -6.53 -6.68
C LEU A 9 9.75 -5.07 -6.74
N GLY A 10 9.06 -4.73 -7.84
CA GLY A 10 8.37 -3.45 -8.01
C GLY A 10 7.09 -3.62 -8.81
N PHE A 11 6.01 -2.98 -8.35
CA PHE A 11 4.71 -3.01 -9.01
C PHE A 11 4.18 -1.59 -9.22
N TYR A 12 3.44 -1.41 -10.30
CA TYR A 12 2.59 -0.24 -10.52
C TYR A 12 1.16 -0.72 -10.72
N VAL A 13 0.27 -0.34 -9.80
CA VAL A 13 -1.10 -0.88 -9.72
C VAL A 13 -2.13 0.25 -9.59
N PRO A 14 -3.34 0.09 -10.16
CA PRO A 14 -4.40 1.08 -10.02
C PRO A 14 -5.01 1.04 -8.60
N PRO A 15 -5.42 2.19 -8.02
CA PRO A 15 -5.99 2.23 -6.67
C PRO A 15 -7.52 1.99 -6.64
N HIS A 16 -8.17 1.89 -7.80
CA HIS A 16 -9.62 1.86 -7.90
C HIS A 16 -10.22 0.57 -7.30
N PRO A 17 -11.39 0.64 -6.65
CA PRO A 17 -11.97 -0.49 -5.93
C PRO A 17 -12.65 -1.54 -6.83
N HIS A 18 -12.93 -1.22 -8.09
CA HIS A 18 -13.69 -2.08 -9.01
C HIS A 18 -13.14 -3.51 -9.16
N PRO A 19 -11.82 -3.74 -9.33
CA PRO A 19 -11.28 -5.10 -9.40
C PRO A 19 -11.52 -5.91 -8.12
N LEU A 20 -11.67 -5.25 -6.96
CA LEU A 20 -11.93 -5.91 -5.68
C LEU A 20 -13.43 -6.14 -5.45
N LEU A 21 -14.25 -5.10 -5.65
CA LEU A 21 -15.65 -5.08 -5.23
C LEU A 21 -16.66 -5.48 -6.30
N ALA A 22 -16.30 -5.36 -7.59
CA ALA A 22 -17.23 -5.60 -8.70
C ALA A 22 -16.57 -6.23 -9.95
N PRO A 23 -15.62 -7.17 -9.82
CA PRO A 23 -14.87 -7.70 -10.97
C PRO A 23 -15.76 -8.34 -12.05
N GLU A 24 -16.91 -8.87 -11.69
CA GLU A 24 -17.88 -9.52 -12.58
C GLU A 24 -18.71 -8.54 -13.42
N GLN A 25 -18.77 -7.26 -13.04
CA GLN A 25 -19.61 -6.27 -13.71
C GLN A 25 -18.97 -5.74 -15.01
N ASN A 26 -17.67 -5.95 -15.19
CA ASN A 26 -16.94 -5.56 -16.40
C ASN A 26 -15.77 -6.50 -16.66
N GLU A 27 -15.65 -7.02 -17.88
CA GLU A 27 -14.58 -7.93 -18.29
C GLU A 27 -13.16 -7.34 -18.06
N GLY A 28 -13.00 -6.02 -18.24
CA GLY A 28 -11.74 -5.33 -17.95
C GLY A 28 -11.38 -5.33 -16.47
N TRP A 29 -12.36 -5.17 -15.57
CA TRP A 29 -12.15 -5.23 -14.13
C TRP A 29 -11.83 -6.66 -13.68
N GLY A 30 -12.49 -7.66 -14.25
CA GLY A 30 -12.17 -9.07 -14.05
C GLY A 30 -10.73 -9.41 -14.44
N ARG A 31 -10.27 -8.97 -15.62
CA ARG A 31 -8.87 -9.17 -16.04
C ARG A 31 -7.86 -8.45 -15.14
N LEU A 32 -8.19 -7.25 -14.64
CA LEU A 32 -7.35 -6.56 -13.66
C LEU A 32 -7.31 -7.33 -12.34
N ARG A 33 -8.42 -7.93 -11.91
CA ARG A 33 -8.44 -8.77 -10.71
C ARG A 33 -7.53 -9.98 -10.85
N GLU A 34 -7.58 -10.67 -11.99
CA GLU A 34 -6.66 -11.80 -12.28
C GLU A 34 -5.19 -11.35 -12.29
N ALA A 35 -4.90 -10.14 -12.79
CA ALA A 35 -3.56 -9.57 -12.73
C ALA A 35 -3.11 -9.27 -11.29
N PHE A 36 -4.01 -8.79 -10.41
CA PHE A 36 -3.72 -8.65 -8.98
C PHE A 36 -3.46 -9.99 -8.31
N ASP A 37 -4.17 -11.06 -8.69
CA ASP A 37 -3.90 -12.40 -8.17
C ASP A 37 -2.51 -12.91 -8.59
N THR A 38 -2.05 -12.54 -9.79
CA THR A 38 -0.67 -12.80 -10.24
C THR A 38 0.36 -12.00 -9.43
N CYS A 39 0.08 -10.72 -9.13
CA CYS A 39 0.94 -9.91 -8.26
C CYS A 39 1.03 -10.50 -6.85
N ARG A 40 -0.09 -10.96 -6.29
CA ARG A 40 -0.14 -11.66 -4.99
C ARG A 40 0.79 -12.86 -4.97
N GLN A 41 0.69 -13.75 -5.97
CA GLN A 41 1.57 -14.91 -6.06
C GLN A 41 3.05 -14.51 -6.10
N ARG A 42 3.41 -13.50 -6.90
CA ARG A 42 4.81 -13.04 -6.97
C ARG A 42 5.31 -12.47 -5.65
N ILE A 43 4.48 -11.74 -4.91
CA ILE A 43 4.82 -11.23 -3.58
C ILE A 43 5.08 -12.40 -2.62
N GLU A 44 4.18 -13.39 -2.58
CA GLU A 44 4.32 -14.58 -1.73
C GLU A 44 5.59 -15.39 -2.04
N GLU A 45 5.99 -15.46 -3.31
CA GLU A 45 7.18 -16.18 -3.76
C GLU A 45 8.49 -15.38 -3.61
N SER A 46 8.42 -14.07 -3.35
CA SER A 46 9.59 -13.18 -3.38
C SER A 46 10.48 -13.20 -2.13
N ALA A 47 9.98 -13.77 -1.04
CA ALA A 47 10.61 -13.68 0.28
C ALA A 47 10.86 -12.24 0.78
N ALA A 48 10.13 -11.24 0.27
CA ALA A 48 10.23 -9.87 0.74
C ALA A 48 9.75 -9.73 2.19
N ASP A 49 10.56 -9.09 3.04
CA ASP A 49 10.23 -8.86 4.45
C ASP A 49 9.35 -7.62 4.68
N LEU A 50 9.35 -6.67 3.73
CA LEU A 50 8.64 -5.39 3.85
C LEU A 50 8.08 -4.94 2.50
N MET A 51 6.86 -4.40 2.52
CA MET A 51 6.25 -3.72 1.38
C MET A 51 6.22 -2.21 1.59
N LEU A 52 6.87 -1.46 0.70
CA LEU A 52 6.77 0.01 0.66
C LEU A 52 5.69 0.42 -0.34
N ILE A 53 4.63 1.07 0.16
CA ILE A 53 3.50 1.51 -0.66
C ILE A 53 3.46 3.04 -0.72
N TYR A 54 3.57 3.58 -1.93
CA TYR A 54 3.28 4.98 -2.21
C TYR A 54 1.92 5.07 -2.90
N SER A 55 1.00 5.83 -2.32
CA SER A 55 -0.36 5.97 -2.84
C SER A 55 -0.63 7.41 -3.28
N THR A 56 -1.09 7.58 -4.52
CA THR A 56 -1.56 8.87 -5.02
C THR A 56 -2.86 9.31 -4.38
N VAL A 57 -3.59 8.40 -3.73
CA VAL A 57 -4.87 8.68 -3.03
C VAL A 57 -4.70 8.90 -1.53
N TRP A 58 -3.46 9.01 -1.04
CA TRP A 58 -3.18 9.42 0.34
C TRP A 58 -2.46 10.79 0.37
N PRO A 59 -3.22 11.89 0.19
CA PRO A 59 -2.63 13.21 0.05
C PRO A 59 -2.08 13.73 1.38
N SER A 60 -0.94 14.43 1.31
CA SER A 60 -0.43 15.24 2.41
C SER A 60 -0.11 16.65 1.92
N ILE A 61 -0.57 17.65 2.66
CA ILE A 61 -0.35 19.07 2.33
C ILE A 61 0.96 19.59 2.95
N VAL A 62 1.32 19.09 4.13
CA VAL A 62 2.49 19.56 4.89
C VAL A 62 3.42 18.39 5.17
N GLY A 63 4.51 18.34 4.40
CA GLY A 63 5.53 17.31 4.51
C GLY A 63 5.06 15.94 4.02
N HIS A 64 5.85 14.93 4.36
CA HIS A 64 5.58 13.53 4.07
C HIS A 64 4.96 12.84 5.28
N GLN A 65 3.86 12.13 5.08
CA GLN A 65 3.27 11.28 6.11
C GLN A 65 3.70 9.84 5.89
N ILE A 66 3.95 9.13 6.99
CA ILE A 66 4.34 7.72 7.00
C ILE A 66 3.42 7.04 8.02
N GLN A 67 2.74 5.96 7.64
CA GLN A 67 1.86 5.25 8.57
C GLN A 67 2.72 4.43 9.56
N ALA A 68 2.58 4.69 10.85
CA ALA A 68 3.33 4.01 11.90
C ALA A 68 2.45 3.35 12.98
N HIS A 69 1.12 3.47 12.91
CA HIS A 69 0.24 2.73 13.83
C HIS A 69 0.40 1.22 13.55
N PRO A 70 0.78 0.38 14.54
CA PRO A 70 1.23 -0.99 14.27
C PRO A 70 0.13 -1.90 13.72
N ASN A 71 -1.12 -1.73 14.17
CA ASN A 71 -2.25 -2.59 13.77
C ASN A 71 -3.53 -1.77 13.52
N PRO A 72 -3.59 -0.95 12.45
CA PRO A 72 -4.79 -0.20 12.14
C PRO A 72 -5.86 -1.15 11.61
N VAL A 73 -7.03 -1.11 12.26
CA VAL A 73 -8.22 -1.83 11.82
C VAL A 73 -9.30 -0.80 11.52
N PHE A 74 -9.81 -0.82 10.29
CA PHE A 74 -10.83 0.11 9.85
C PHE A 74 -11.63 -0.48 8.70
N THR A 75 -12.81 0.08 8.44
CA THR A 75 -13.59 -0.22 7.24
C THR A 75 -13.59 1.02 6.37
N HIS A 76 -13.06 0.90 5.16
CA HIS A 76 -13.06 1.98 4.19
C HIS A 76 -14.27 1.86 3.27
N VAL A 77 -14.89 3.00 2.97
CA VAL A 77 -15.87 3.16 1.91
C VAL A 77 -15.30 4.20 0.98
N ASP A 78 -15.19 3.86 -0.30
CA ASP A 78 -14.65 4.78 -1.30
C ASP A 78 -15.59 5.99 -1.48
N ASP A 79 -15.04 7.20 -1.52
CA ASP A 79 -15.85 8.42 -1.56
C ASP A 79 -16.65 8.54 -2.88
N ASP A 80 -16.02 8.18 -4.00
CA ASP A 80 -16.62 8.25 -5.34
C ASP A 80 -17.46 7.00 -5.66
N PHE A 81 -17.05 5.85 -5.13
CA PHE A 81 -17.61 4.53 -5.47
C PHE A 81 -18.28 3.81 -4.27
N HIS A 82 -18.78 4.57 -3.30
CA HIS A 82 -19.43 4.04 -2.08
C HIS A 82 -20.54 3.02 -2.34
N PHE A 83 -21.24 3.12 -3.48
CA PHE A 83 -22.30 2.19 -3.88
C PHE A 83 -21.79 0.78 -4.22
N LEU A 84 -20.49 0.60 -4.45
CA LEU A 84 -19.88 -0.72 -4.68
C LEU A 84 -19.70 -1.52 -3.38
N GLY A 85 -19.76 -0.86 -2.22
CA GLY A 85 -19.68 -1.50 -0.92
C GLY A 85 -18.53 -0.98 -0.06
N SER A 86 -18.17 -1.78 0.95
CA SER A 86 -17.15 -1.46 1.95
C SER A 86 -15.98 -2.44 1.91
N MET A 87 -14.78 -1.96 2.23
CA MET A 87 -13.55 -2.73 2.29
C MET A 87 -13.04 -2.79 3.73
N PRO A 88 -13.20 -3.93 4.43
CA PRO A 88 -12.59 -4.11 5.75
C PRO A 88 -11.07 -4.28 5.60
N TYR A 89 -10.31 -3.52 6.38
CA TYR A 89 -8.86 -3.57 6.41
C TYR A 89 -8.35 -3.82 7.83
N GLU A 90 -7.31 -4.65 7.88
CA GLU A 90 -6.45 -4.87 9.03
C GLU A 90 -5.03 -4.92 8.46
N PHE A 91 -4.19 -3.95 8.84
CA PHE A 91 -2.80 -3.91 8.39
C PHE A 91 -1.86 -4.28 9.53
N SER A 92 -0.70 -4.81 9.15
CA SER A 92 0.44 -4.97 10.05
C SER A 92 1.54 -4.03 9.55
N MET A 93 1.90 -3.06 10.39
CA MET A 93 2.88 -2.03 10.05
C MET A 93 4.17 -2.25 10.84
N ASP A 94 5.31 -2.10 10.17
CA ASP A 94 6.61 -1.98 10.85
C ASP A 94 6.80 -0.54 11.35
N SER A 95 6.35 -0.29 12.58
CA SER A 95 6.48 1.02 13.23
C SER A 95 7.93 1.46 13.41
N GLU A 96 8.86 0.53 13.65
CA GLU A 96 10.28 0.87 13.85
C GLU A 96 10.89 1.34 12.53
N TYR A 97 10.60 0.65 11.42
CA TYR A 97 10.99 1.08 10.10
C TYR A 97 10.38 2.44 9.74
N ALA A 98 9.10 2.65 10.05
CA ALA A 98 8.40 3.92 9.77
C ALA A 98 9.07 5.12 10.45
N GLU A 99 9.46 4.99 11.73
CA GLU A 99 10.19 6.04 12.45
C GLU A 99 11.57 6.30 11.86
N LYS A 100 12.34 5.24 11.55
CA LYS A 100 13.64 5.40 10.87
C LYS A 100 13.51 6.04 9.49
N PHE A 101 12.42 5.76 8.78
CA PHE A 101 12.15 6.38 7.48
C PHE A 101 11.82 7.88 7.65
N LYS A 102 11.08 8.28 8.68
CA LYS A 102 10.91 9.70 9.03
C LYS A 102 12.27 10.35 9.29
N ASP A 103 13.10 9.77 10.15
CA ASP A 103 14.42 10.33 10.48
C ASP A 103 15.30 10.48 9.22
N ALA A 104 15.27 9.49 8.31
CA ALA A 104 15.99 9.55 7.05
C ALA A 104 15.44 10.63 6.09
N CYS A 105 14.15 10.94 6.14
CA CYS A 105 13.57 12.07 5.42
C CYS A 105 14.07 13.40 5.98
N GLU A 106 14.03 13.57 7.31
CA GLU A 106 14.48 14.79 7.99
C GLU A 106 15.97 15.05 7.77
N ALA A 107 16.80 14.00 7.84
CA ALA A 107 18.23 14.09 7.54
C ALA A 107 18.53 14.55 6.10
N ARG A 108 17.57 14.37 5.17
CA ARG A 108 17.65 14.84 3.78
C ARG A 108 17.01 16.23 3.57
N GLY A 109 16.56 16.88 4.64
CA GLY A 109 15.92 18.19 4.59
C GLY A 109 14.43 18.14 4.22
N LEU A 110 13.80 16.97 4.27
CA LEU A 110 12.36 16.83 4.05
C LEU A 110 11.62 16.93 5.39
N HIS A 111 10.52 17.66 5.42
CA HIS A 111 9.60 17.58 6.56
C HIS A 111 8.83 16.27 6.50
N ALA A 112 8.89 15.46 7.55
CA ALA A 112 8.19 14.18 7.62
C ALA A 112 7.55 13.97 9.00
N ARG A 113 6.52 13.12 9.05
CA ARG A 113 5.86 12.70 10.30
C ARG A 113 5.30 11.29 10.20
N THR A 114 5.27 10.63 11.34
CA THR A 114 4.60 9.35 11.60
C THR A 114 3.25 9.55 12.26
#